data_AF-A0A9Q1EJ58-F1
#
_entry.id   AF-A0A9Q1EJ58-F1
#
_cell.length_a   1.000
_cell.length_b   1.000
_cell.length_c   1.000
_cell.angle_alpha   90.00
_cell.angle_beta   90.00
_cell.angle_gamma   90.00
#
_symmetry.space_group_name_H-M   'P 1'
#
loop_
_entity.id
_entity.type
_entity.pdbx_description
1 polymer ?
#
loop_
_entity_poly.entity_id
_entity_poly.type
_entity_poly.pdbx_seq_one_letter_code
_entity_poly.pdbx_strand_id
1 'polypeptide(L)'
;MFEKTETYPLVARNTTDAIGRAAADALQGPIQAAYKEAFQSIVLPVFEKGCQSMFQQINDSFKQGTHEYIQQLESHLKNRKQREHDARDPLIGQLQQLVDTFQSSTDQLASTVTASVRSEVQHQLHMIVGNLQDSILTQVQRIVKGEVSMAMKEQQAAVTSSIMQAMRSAASTPIPTAHLDYQAQQASILQLLQQGQLNQAFQQALSAADLNLVLYVCETIDSQQVFSQNPCPLIQPVLLSLIQQLSTNMATRSELKISYLEDAVMNLDHSDPVTRDHMSSVLSQVRQKLFAFLQQDQQGPLSKRARRLMMMLQGLVSH
;
A
#
# COMPACT_ATOMS: atom_id res chain seq x y z
N MET A 1 74.49 15.40 -133.63
CA MET A 1 73.21 14.70 -133.84
C MET A 1 72.48 14.66 -132.51
N PHE A 2 71.18 14.38 -132.49
CA PHE A 2 70.30 14.31 -131.29
C PHE A 2 70.90 13.41 -130.18
N GLU A 3 70.59 13.54 -128.89
CA GLU A 3 69.50 14.23 -128.14
C GLU A 3 70.11 15.13 -127.03
N LYS A 4 69.53 16.17 -126.41
CA LYS A 4 68.20 16.77 -126.21
C LYS A 4 67.22 16.09 -125.21
N THR A 5 67.08 16.73 -124.04
CA THR A 5 65.99 16.61 -123.03
C THR A 5 65.98 15.37 -122.12
N GLU A 6 66.39 15.53 -120.84
CA GLU A 6 65.63 15.04 -119.66
C GLU A 6 66.21 15.39 -118.26
N THR A 7 67.40 16.01 -118.15
CA THR A 7 68.04 16.23 -116.83
C THR A 7 67.37 17.27 -115.91
N TYR A 8 66.58 18.21 -116.43
CA TYR A 8 65.92 19.25 -115.63
C TYR A 8 64.83 18.74 -114.66
N PRO A 9 63.82 17.93 -115.06
CA PRO A 9 62.77 17.47 -114.16
C PRO A 9 63.27 16.60 -112.98
N LEU A 10 64.34 15.83 -113.17
CA LEU A 10 64.91 14.98 -112.11
C LEU A 10 65.61 15.81 -111.03
N VAL A 11 66.40 16.83 -111.42
CA VAL A 11 67.02 17.76 -110.47
C VAL A 11 65.94 18.56 -109.74
N ALA A 12 64.92 19.06 -110.45
CA ALA A 12 63.81 19.81 -109.85
C ALA A 12 63.02 18.99 -108.80
N ARG A 13 62.77 17.69 -109.06
CA ARG A 13 62.15 16.79 -108.07
C ARG A 13 63.06 16.61 -106.85
N ASN A 14 64.33 16.22 -107.05
CA ASN A 14 65.27 16.01 -105.95
C ASN A 14 65.45 17.26 -105.06
N THR A 15 65.47 18.46 -105.64
CA THR A 15 65.50 19.70 -104.85
C THR A 15 64.19 19.97 -104.12
N THR A 16 63.04 19.67 -104.73
CA THR A 16 61.72 19.82 -104.08
C THR A 16 61.58 18.85 -102.89
N ASP A 17 61.97 17.59 -103.05
CA ASP A 17 61.93 16.57 -102.00
C ASP A 17 62.92 16.90 -100.86
N ALA A 18 64.10 17.45 -101.17
CA ALA A 18 65.07 17.91 -100.18
C ALA A 18 64.57 19.14 -99.39
N ILE A 19 63.96 20.11 -100.06
CA ILE A 19 63.34 21.28 -99.42
C ILE A 19 62.15 20.84 -98.55
N GLY A 20 61.33 19.89 -99.03
CA GLY A 20 60.21 19.34 -98.27
C GLY A 20 60.64 18.65 -96.97
N ARG A 21 61.74 17.88 -97.01
CA ARG A 21 62.34 17.28 -95.81
C ARG A 21 62.92 18.33 -94.87
N ALA A 22 63.75 19.25 -95.37
CA ALA A 22 64.34 20.31 -94.55
C ALA A 22 63.28 21.21 -93.89
N ALA A 23 62.17 21.49 -94.58
CA ALA A 23 61.03 22.20 -94.01
C ALA A 23 60.29 21.38 -92.95
N ALA A 24 60.08 20.07 -93.16
CA ALA A 24 59.47 19.19 -92.16
C ALA A 24 60.33 19.09 -90.89
N ASP A 25 61.64 18.85 -91.04
CA ASP A 25 62.59 18.75 -89.92
C ASP A 25 62.67 20.07 -89.14
N ALA A 26 62.70 21.22 -89.84
CA ALA A 26 62.73 22.55 -89.21
C ALA A 26 61.41 22.92 -88.51
N LEU A 27 60.26 22.42 -88.98
CA LEU A 27 58.95 22.70 -88.39
C LEU A 27 58.55 21.71 -87.29
N GLN A 28 59.07 20.48 -87.30
CA GLN A 28 58.69 19.44 -86.33
C GLN A 28 58.94 19.87 -84.88
N GLY A 29 60.12 20.42 -84.58
CA GLY A 29 60.47 20.91 -83.24
C GLY A 29 59.53 22.02 -82.74
N PRO A 30 59.41 23.15 -83.47
CA PRO A 30 58.48 24.22 -83.14
C PRO A 30 57.02 23.78 -83.00
N ILE A 31 56.51 22.90 -83.87
CA ILE A 31 55.14 22.41 -83.79
C ILE A 31 54.93 21.52 -82.55
N GLN A 32 55.87 20.63 -82.23
CA GLN A 32 55.78 19.81 -81.01
C GLN A 32 55.87 20.66 -79.74
N ALA A 33 56.71 21.70 -79.73
CA ALA A 33 56.80 22.65 -78.64
C ALA A 33 55.48 23.43 -78.45
N ALA A 34 54.96 24.03 -79.52
CA ALA A 34 53.71 24.80 -79.50
C ALA A 34 52.48 23.94 -79.15
N TYR A 35 52.43 22.68 -79.61
CA TYR A 35 51.37 21.75 -79.23
C TYR A 35 51.42 21.40 -77.73
N LYS A 36 52.62 21.11 -77.20
CA LYS A 36 52.81 20.84 -75.77
C LYS A 36 52.46 22.08 -74.93
N GLU A 37 52.90 23.25 -75.34
CA GLU A 37 52.60 24.53 -74.69
C GLU A 37 51.09 24.80 -74.68
N ALA A 38 50.40 24.67 -75.81
CA ALA A 38 48.95 24.85 -75.90
C ALA A 38 48.19 23.80 -75.06
N PHE A 39 48.66 22.55 -75.01
CA PHE A 39 48.05 21.53 -74.16
C PHE A 39 48.21 21.86 -72.67
N GLN A 40 49.40 22.30 -72.25
CA GLN A 40 49.69 22.63 -70.85
C GLN A 40 49.11 23.99 -70.39
N SER A 41 48.94 24.95 -71.29
CA SER A 41 48.42 26.30 -70.96
C SER A 41 46.92 26.49 -71.21
N ILE A 42 46.30 25.67 -72.08
CA ILE A 42 44.87 25.79 -72.44
C ILE A 42 44.10 24.54 -72.04
N VAL A 43 44.51 23.36 -72.54
CA VAL A 43 43.70 22.13 -72.39
C VAL A 43 43.68 21.63 -70.94
N LEU A 44 44.85 21.52 -70.30
CA LEU A 44 44.95 21.06 -68.93
C LEU A 44 44.23 21.99 -67.93
N PRO A 45 44.43 23.34 -67.94
CA PRO A 45 43.71 24.22 -67.01
C PRO A 45 42.20 24.26 -67.24
N VAL A 46 41.72 24.11 -68.49
CA VAL A 46 40.27 23.99 -68.78
C VAL A 46 39.71 22.67 -68.23
N PHE A 47 40.45 21.56 -68.37
CA PHE A 47 40.06 20.26 -67.81
C PHE A 47 40.04 20.28 -66.28
N GLU A 48 41.12 20.79 -65.64
CA GLU A 48 41.21 20.93 -64.18
C GLU A 48 40.08 21.80 -63.62
N LYS A 49 39.79 22.96 -64.25
CA LYS A 49 38.67 23.82 -63.89
C LYS A 49 37.32 23.14 -64.08
N GLY A 50 37.17 22.31 -65.11
CA GLY A 50 36.00 21.47 -65.35
C GLY A 50 35.79 20.45 -64.22
N CYS A 51 36.83 19.68 -63.88
CA CYS A 51 36.81 18.74 -62.76
C CYS A 51 36.54 19.42 -61.42
N GLN A 52 37.18 20.56 -61.14
CA GLN A 52 36.95 21.33 -59.90
C GLN A 52 35.49 21.81 -59.81
N SER A 53 34.92 22.29 -60.91
CA SER A 53 33.50 22.69 -60.99
C SER A 53 32.56 21.51 -60.77
N MET A 54 32.87 20.34 -61.34
CA MET A 54 32.10 19.11 -61.16
C MET A 54 32.16 18.60 -59.72
N PHE A 55 33.33 18.55 -59.09
CA PHE A 55 33.48 18.19 -57.68
C PHE A 55 32.73 19.14 -56.75
N GLN A 56 32.76 20.44 -57.03
CA GLN A 56 32.00 21.43 -56.26
C GLN A 56 30.48 21.20 -56.39
N GLN A 57 29.98 20.99 -57.61
CA GLN A 57 28.55 20.70 -57.84
C GLN A 57 28.10 19.41 -57.15
N ILE A 58 28.88 18.32 -57.22
CA ILE A 58 28.58 17.06 -56.53
C ILE A 58 28.54 17.26 -55.01
N ASN A 59 29.54 17.96 -54.46
CA ASN A 59 29.63 18.27 -53.03
C ASN A 59 28.44 19.09 -52.54
N ASP A 60 28.04 20.13 -53.28
CA ASP A 60 26.93 21.00 -52.89
C ASP A 60 25.56 20.32 -53.10
N SER A 61 25.38 19.53 -54.16
CA SER A 61 24.20 18.66 -54.32
C SER A 61 24.08 17.64 -53.19
N PHE A 62 25.19 17.03 -52.76
CA PHE A 62 25.20 16.09 -51.63
C PHE A 62 24.85 16.76 -50.30
N LYS A 63 25.40 17.96 -50.03
CA LYS A 63 25.03 18.77 -48.85
C LYS A 63 23.54 19.12 -48.87
N GLN A 64 23.02 19.59 -50.00
CA GLN A 64 21.62 19.96 -50.16
C GLN A 64 20.70 18.74 -49.90
N GLY A 65 20.93 17.62 -50.59
CA GLY A 65 20.14 16.40 -50.39
C GLY A 65 20.23 15.84 -48.97
N THR A 66 21.39 15.95 -48.32
CA THR A 66 21.55 15.58 -46.90
C THR A 66 20.74 16.49 -45.98
N HIS A 67 20.74 17.80 -46.23
CA HIS A 67 19.98 18.76 -45.44
C HIS A 67 18.47 18.60 -45.61
N GLU A 68 18.00 18.42 -46.86
CA GLU A 68 16.60 18.12 -47.17
C GLU A 68 16.14 16.80 -46.54
N TYR A 69 16.97 15.75 -46.57
CA TYR A 69 16.69 14.48 -45.91
C TYR A 69 16.56 14.63 -44.39
N ILE A 70 17.44 15.40 -43.75
CA ILE A 70 17.37 15.68 -42.29
C ILE A 70 16.08 16.44 -41.97
N GLN A 71 15.73 17.49 -42.72
CA GLN A 71 14.49 18.24 -42.51
C GLN A 71 13.24 17.35 -42.67
N GLN A 72 13.22 16.47 -43.68
CA GLN A 72 12.12 15.51 -43.87
C GLN A 72 12.04 14.51 -42.71
N LEU A 73 13.17 14.00 -42.21
CA LEU A 73 13.22 13.08 -41.08
C LEU A 73 12.75 13.75 -39.78
N GLU A 74 13.20 14.98 -39.49
CA GLU A 74 12.75 15.76 -38.33
C GLU A 74 11.24 16.05 -38.39
N SER A 75 10.75 16.47 -39.55
CA SER A 75 9.32 16.67 -39.81
C SER A 75 8.52 15.39 -39.59
N HIS A 76 8.97 14.26 -40.13
CA HIS A 76 8.31 12.97 -39.97
C HIS A 76 8.31 12.50 -38.50
N LEU A 77 9.42 12.66 -37.77
CA LEU A 77 9.51 12.34 -36.34
C LEU A 77 8.61 13.24 -35.49
N LYS A 78 8.54 14.53 -35.77
CA LYS A 78 7.62 15.48 -35.11
C LYS A 78 6.17 15.10 -35.37
N ASN A 79 5.81 14.84 -36.62
CA ASN A 79 4.45 14.44 -37.02
C ASN A 79 4.06 13.08 -36.41
N ARG A 80 4.99 12.13 -36.26
CA ARG A 80 4.72 10.85 -35.59
C ARG A 80 4.46 11.05 -34.09
N LYS A 81 5.32 11.81 -33.40
CA LYS A 81 5.14 12.18 -31.99
C LYS A 81 3.81 12.91 -31.74
N GLN A 82 3.41 13.80 -32.64
CA GLN A 82 2.13 14.50 -32.54
C GLN A 82 0.96 13.52 -32.63
N ARG A 83 0.92 12.64 -33.63
CA ARG A 83 -0.12 11.59 -33.73
C ARG A 83 -0.12 10.64 -32.52
N GLU A 84 1.04 10.31 -31.97
CA GLU A 84 1.16 9.50 -30.75
C GLU A 84 0.68 10.26 -29.49
N HIS A 85 0.62 11.60 -29.51
CA HIS A 85 0.03 12.43 -28.47
C HIS A 85 -1.50 12.55 -28.69
N ASP A 86 -1.91 12.99 -29.87
CA ASP A 86 -3.31 13.19 -30.28
C ASP A 86 -4.17 11.91 -30.12
N ALA A 87 -3.57 10.72 -30.25
CA ALA A 87 -4.23 9.44 -30.03
C ALA A 87 -4.27 8.99 -28.55
N ARG A 88 -3.42 9.55 -27.67
CA ARG A 88 -3.36 9.22 -26.24
C ARG A 88 -4.19 10.18 -25.38
N ASP A 89 -4.28 11.46 -25.75
CA ASP A 89 -5.13 12.44 -25.07
C ASP A 89 -6.60 12.00 -24.92
N PRO A 90 -7.31 11.52 -25.97
CA PRO A 90 -8.70 11.06 -25.82
C PRO A 90 -8.81 9.78 -24.98
N LEU A 91 -7.78 8.93 -24.96
CA LEU A 91 -7.76 7.74 -24.09
C LEU A 91 -7.57 8.14 -22.61
N ILE A 92 -6.73 9.13 -22.33
CA ILE A 92 -6.56 9.70 -20.98
C ILE A 92 -7.87 10.36 -20.52
N GLY A 93 -8.51 11.15 -21.39
CA GLY A 93 -9.82 11.76 -21.10
C GLY A 93 -10.93 10.73 -20.83
N GLN A 94 -10.98 9.64 -21.61
CA GLN A 94 -11.92 8.53 -21.37
C GLN A 94 -11.64 7.82 -20.04
N LEU A 95 -10.36 7.58 -19.70
CA LEU A 95 -9.98 6.98 -18.42
C LEU A 95 -10.36 7.87 -17.23
N GLN A 96 -10.18 9.19 -17.34
CA GLN A 96 -10.61 10.15 -16.31
C GLN A 96 -12.14 10.15 -16.17
N GLN A 97 -12.89 10.22 -17.28
CA GLN A 97 -14.36 10.16 -17.25
C GLN A 97 -14.88 8.85 -16.63
N LEU A 98 -14.21 7.72 -16.87
CA LEU A 98 -14.55 6.44 -16.24
C LEU A 98 -14.26 6.44 -14.73
N VAL A 99 -13.16 7.05 -14.29
CA VAL A 99 -12.82 7.23 -12.87
C VAL A 99 -13.85 8.13 -12.18
N ASP A 100 -14.21 9.27 -12.78
CA ASP A 100 -15.22 10.20 -12.23
C ASP A 100 -16.60 9.52 -12.11
N THR A 101 -16.98 8.73 -13.12
CA THR A 101 -18.23 7.94 -13.13
C THR A 101 -18.22 6.86 -12.04
N PHE A 102 -17.09 6.18 -11.85
CA PHE A 102 -16.93 5.14 -10.83
C PHE A 102 -16.92 5.73 -9.41
N GLN A 103 -16.26 6.88 -9.21
CA GLN A 103 -16.25 7.63 -7.95
C GLN A 103 -17.68 8.06 -7.59
N SER A 104 -18.40 8.73 -8.51
CA SER A 104 -19.78 9.14 -8.28
C SER A 104 -20.72 7.96 -8.01
N SER A 105 -20.48 6.80 -8.63
CA SER A 105 -21.26 5.58 -8.40
C SER A 105 -20.96 4.98 -7.02
N THR A 106 -19.70 5.02 -6.58
CA THR A 106 -19.26 4.57 -5.25
C THR A 106 -19.84 5.46 -4.14
N ASP A 107 -19.83 6.78 -4.32
CA ASP A 107 -20.38 7.74 -3.37
C ASP A 107 -21.91 7.60 -3.25
N GLN A 108 -22.61 7.39 -4.38
CA GLN A 108 -24.04 7.06 -4.39
C GLN A 108 -24.34 5.72 -3.69
N LEU A 109 -23.52 4.69 -3.92
CA LEU A 109 -23.68 3.38 -3.26
C LEU A 109 -23.47 3.52 -1.74
N ALA A 110 -22.40 4.19 -1.31
CA ALA A 110 -22.09 4.43 0.10
C ALA A 110 -23.20 5.23 0.80
N SER A 111 -23.73 6.27 0.16
CA SER A 111 -24.88 7.04 0.66
C SER A 111 -26.14 6.17 0.77
N THR A 112 -26.42 5.34 -0.25
CA THR A 112 -27.60 4.46 -0.28
C THR A 112 -27.53 3.38 0.80
N VAL A 113 -26.39 2.70 0.93
CA VAL A 113 -26.16 1.70 1.98
C VAL A 113 -26.24 2.32 3.37
N THR A 114 -25.64 3.50 3.58
CA THR A 114 -25.70 4.22 4.86
C THR A 114 -27.14 4.60 5.23
N ALA A 115 -27.92 5.09 4.27
CA ALA A 115 -29.33 5.41 4.46
C ALA A 115 -30.17 4.17 4.81
N SER A 116 -30.00 3.07 4.07
CA SER A 116 -30.71 1.81 4.31
C SER A 116 -30.35 1.20 5.68
N VAL A 117 -29.07 1.12 6.02
CA VAL A 117 -28.62 0.61 7.34
C VAL A 117 -29.15 1.49 8.46
N ARG A 118 -29.11 2.82 8.32
CA ARG A 118 -29.68 3.74 9.30
C ARG A 118 -31.18 3.55 9.47
N SER A 119 -31.93 3.39 8.37
CA SER A 119 -33.37 3.14 8.39
C SER A 119 -33.72 1.83 9.09
N GLU A 120 -32.99 0.75 8.78
CA GLU A 120 -33.21 -0.56 9.40
C GLU A 120 -32.88 -0.54 10.89
N VAL A 121 -31.74 0.03 11.29
CA VAL A 121 -31.37 0.18 12.71
C VAL A 121 -32.38 1.05 13.47
N GLN A 122 -32.89 2.12 12.87
CA GLN A 122 -33.95 2.93 13.46
C GLN A 122 -35.27 2.17 13.59
N HIS A 123 -35.64 1.36 12.59
CA HIS A 123 -36.86 0.54 12.63
C HIS A 123 -36.77 -0.57 13.69
N GLN A 124 -35.67 -1.35 13.70
CA GLN A 124 -35.42 -2.38 14.70
C GLN A 124 -35.38 -1.81 16.13
N LEU A 125 -34.71 -0.67 16.34
CA LEU A 125 -34.70 -0.01 17.64
C LEU A 125 -36.11 0.43 18.08
N HIS A 126 -36.92 0.97 17.17
CA HIS A 126 -38.31 1.35 17.47
C HIS A 126 -39.17 0.13 17.82
N MET A 127 -39.05 -0.97 17.07
CA MET A 127 -39.75 -2.23 17.35
C MET A 127 -39.32 -2.85 18.69
N ILE A 128 -38.03 -2.85 19.02
CA ILE A 128 -37.51 -3.33 20.30
C ILE A 128 -38.03 -2.47 21.46
N VAL A 129 -38.00 -1.14 21.34
CA VAL A 129 -38.49 -0.21 22.38
C VAL A 129 -40.01 -0.34 22.57
N GLY A 130 -40.79 -0.48 21.50
CA GLY A 130 -42.24 -0.71 21.58
C GLY A 130 -42.58 -2.04 22.26
N ASN A 131 -41.96 -3.14 21.82
CA ASN A 131 -42.13 -4.46 22.43
C ASN A 131 -41.72 -4.48 23.91
N LEU A 132 -40.65 -3.75 24.28
CA LEU A 132 -40.25 -3.58 25.67
C LEU A 132 -41.25 -2.73 26.47
N GLN A 133 -41.83 -1.67 25.90
CA GLN A 133 -42.89 -0.90 26.55
C GLN A 133 -44.11 -1.75 26.85
N ASP A 134 -44.61 -2.54 25.88
CA ASP A 134 -45.76 -3.43 26.10
C ASP A 134 -45.45 -4.57 27.08
N SER A 135 -44.23 -5.13 27.02
CA SER A 135 -43.77 -6.16 27.97
C SER A 135 -43.68 -5.62 29.40
N ILE A 136 -43.07 -4.44 29.59
CA ILE A 136 -42.99 -3.77 30.89
C ILE A 136 -44.38 -3.36 31.37
N LEU A 137 -45.24 -2.80 30.51
CA LEU A 137 -46.61 -2.39 30.86
C LEU A 137 -47.44 -3.59 31.33
N THR A 138 -47.44 -4.69 30.58
CA THR A 138 -48.17 -5.91 30.97
C THR A 138 -47.58 -6.60 32.19
N GLN A 139 -46.26 -6.53 32.40
CA GLN A 139 -45.61 -7.05 33.60
C GLN A 139 -45.89 -6.17 34.85
N VAL A 140 -45.85 -4.85 34.73
CA VAL A 140 -46.23 -3.92 35.80
C VAL A 140 -47.71 -4.07 36.14
N GLN A 141 -48.61 -4.16 35.15
CA GLN A 141 -50.02 -4.47 35.40
C GLN A 141 -50.21 -5.81 36.13
N ARG A 142 -49.45 -6.84 35.76
CA ARG A 142 -49.49 -8.16 36.42
C ARG A 142 -48.97 -8.10 37.86
N ILE A 143 -47.87 -7.38 38.11
CA ILE A 143 -47.29 -7.17 39.45
C ILE A 143 -48.26 -6.36 40.31
N VAL A 144 -48.73 -5.20 39.85
CA VAL A 144 -49.68 -4.35 40.60
C VAL A 144 -50.98 -5.11 40.89
N LYS A 145 -51.51 -5.90 39.96
CA LYS A 145 -52.69 -6.74 40.21
C LYS A 145 -52.40 -7.89 41.20
N GLY A 146 -51.20 -8.46 41.17
CA GLY A 146 -50.72 -9.44 42.13
C GLY A 146 -50.57 -8.86 43.53
N GLU A 147 -49.81 -7.79 43.67
CA GLU A 147 -49.62 -6.99 44.89
C GLU A 147 -50.95 -6.53 45.49
N VAL A 148 -51.85 -5.91 44.71
CA VAL A 148 -53.17 -5.50 45.22
C VAL A 148 -54.02 -6.71 45.65
N SER A 149 -53.93 -7.85 44.96
CA SER A 149 -54.61 -9.08 45.39
C SER A 149 -53.97 -9.73 46.61
N MET A 150 -52.66 -9.59 46.81
CA MET A 150 -51.93 -10.07 47.97
C MET A 150 -52.18 -9.15 49.17
N ALA A 151 -52.07 -7.84 49.02
CA ALA A 151 -52.42 -6.85 50.01
C ALA A 151 -53.90 -6.96 50.43
N MET A 152 -54.85 -7.22 49.51
CA MET A 152 -56.22 -7.54 49.92
C MET A 152 -56.31 -8.84 50.71
N LYS A 153 -55.59 -9.90 50.34
CA LYS A 153 -55.55 -11.16 51.10
C LYS A 153 -54.87 -11.00 52.47
N GLU A 154 -53.77 -10.24 52.55
CA GLU A 154 -53.08 -9.94 53.79
C GLU A 154 -53.90 -8.99 54.65
N GLN A 155 -54.62 -8.01 54.11
CA GLN A 155 -55.51 -7.16 54.89
C GLN A 155 -56.76 -7.93 55.35
N GLN A 156 -57.29 -8.86 54.56
CA GLN A 156 -58.31 -9.83 55.01
C GLN A 156 -57.74 -10.73 56.12
N ALA A 157 -56.53 -11.27 55.93
CA ALA A 157 -55.86 -12.15 56.88
C ALA A 157 -55.35 -11.43 58.13
N ALA A 158 -55.09 -10.12 58.07
CA ALA A 158 -54.64 -9.27 59.17
C ALA A 158 -55.81 -8.60 59.90
N VAL A 159 -56.96 -8.43 59.27
CA VAL A 159 -58.23 -8.27 60.00
C VAL A 159 -58.54 -9.56 60.77
N THR A 160 -58.36 -10.72 60.13
CA THR A 160 -58.53 -12.04 60.78
C THR A 160 -57.46 -12.32 61.85
N SER A 161 -56.21 -11.87 61.66
CA SER A 161 -55.13 -12.08 62.63
C SER A 161 -55.03 -10.97 63.65
N SER A 162 -55.55 -9.76 63.45
CA SER A 162 -55.68 -8.77 64.54
C SER A 162 -56.61 -9.29 65.65
N ILE A 163 -57.52 -10.20 65.33
CA ILE A 163 -58.36 -10.94 66.29
C ILE A 163 -57.56 -12.03 67.04
N MET A 164 -56.42 -12.50 66.50
CA MET A 164 -55.60 -13.59 67.07
C MET A 164 -54.20 -13.17 67.58
N GLN A 165 -53.67 -12.05 67.10
CA GLN A 165 -52.25 -11.66 67.18
C GLN A 165 -52.00 -10.45 68.07
N ALA A 166 -52.96 -10.11 68.93
CA ALA A 166 -52.69 -9.37 70.17
C ALA A 166 -51.82 -10.16 71.18
N MET A 167 -51.01 -11.14 70.73
CA MET A 167 -50.44 -12.20 71.57
C MET A 167 -48.93 -12.54 71.39
N ARG A 168 -48.23 -12.25 70.28
CA ARG A 168 -46.74 -12.40 70.13
C ARG A 168 -46.13 -11.75 68.87
N SER A 169 -44.81 -11.55 68.87
CA SER A 169 -44.03 -10.79 67.85
C SER A 169 -42.56 -11.29 67.72
N ALA A 170 -41.79 -10.77 66.73
CA ALA A 170 -40.33 -10.96 66.48
C ALA A 170 -39.87 -12.37 65.97
N ALA A 171 -38.70 -12.65 65.34
CA ALA A 171 -37.62 -11.93 64.60
C ALA A 171 -36.55 -12.98 64.10
N SER A 172 -35.53 -12.77 63.23
CA SER A 172 -35.24 -11.85 62.08
C SER A 172 -33.90 -12.25 61.38
N THR A 173 -33.66 -11.77 60.13
CA THR A 173 -32.35 -11.54 59.41
C THR A 173 -31.33 -12.67 59.08
N PRO A 174 -30.72 -12.67 57.86
CA PRO A 174 -29.48 -13.38 57.49
C PRO A 174 -28.27 -12.46 57.12
N ILE A 175 -27.09 -13.05 56.81
CA ILE A 175 -25.75 -12.42 56.67
C ILE A 175 -25.01 -12.94 55.39
N PRO A 176 -24.07 -12.19 54.74
CA PRO A 176 -23.72 -12.38 53.30
C PRO A 176 -22.50 -13.27 52.95
N THR A 177 -22.26 -13.45 51.64
CA THR A 177 -21.76 -14.71 51.02
C THR A 177 -20.36 -14.68 50.35
N ALA A 178 -19.64 -13.57 50.38
CA ALA A 178 -18.64 -13.20 49.34
C ALA A 178 -17.35 -14.06 49.17
N HIS A 179 -17.09 -15.10 49.97
CA HIS A 179 -15.81 -15.85 49.91
C HIS A 179 -15.89 -17.17 49.11
N LEU A 180 -17.09 -17.62 48.72
CA LEU A 180 -17.27 -18.89 48.00
C LEU A 180 -16.93 -18.79 46.49
N ASP A 181 -17.12 -17.61 45.89
CA ASP A 181 -17.10 -17.46 44.43
C ASP A 181 -15.70 -17.64 43.81
N TYR A 182 -14.64 -17.16 44.47
CA TYR A 182 -13.26 -17.26 43.96
C TYR A 182 -12.82 -18.72 43.75
N GLN A 183 -13.10 -19.61 44.71
CA GLN A 183 -12.72 -21.03 44.62
C GLN A 183 -13.52 -21.76 43.53
N ALA A 184 -14.82 -21.42 43.37
CA ALA A 184 -15.65 -21.97 42.30
C ALA A 184 -15.15 -21.54 40.90
N GLN A 185 -14.78 -20.27 40.75
CA GLN A 185 -14.22 -19.72 39.51
C GLN A 185 -12.87 -20.36 39.16
N GLN A 186 -11.96 -20.52 40.13
CA GLN A 186 -10.66 -21.16 39.92
C GLN A 186 -10.79 -22.63 39.45
N ALA A 187 -11.75 -23.38 40.01
CA ALA A 187 -12.03 -24.76 39.60
C ALA A 187 -12.60 -24.84 38.17
N SER A 188 -13.55 -23.96 37.82
CA SER A 188 -14.10 -23.84 36.46
C SER A 188 -13.00 -23.57 35.42
N ILE A 189 -12.12 -22.63 35.71
CA ILE A 189 -11.03 -22.24 34.81
C ILE A 189 -10.04 -23.41 34.60
N LEU A 190 -9.63 -24.12 35.66
CA LEU A 190 -8.81 -25.33 35.53
C LEU A 190 -9.46 -26.39 34.62
N GLN A 191 -10.76 -26.58 34.72
CA GLN A 191 -11.50 -27.54 33.89
C GLN A 191 -11.55 -27.12 32.42
N LEU A 192 -11.63 -25.82 32.10
CA LEU A 192 -11.54 -25.31 30.73
C LEU A 192 -10.12 -25.46 30.15
N LEU A 193 -9.08 -25.25 30.97
CA LEU A 193 -7.69 -25.42 30.55
C LEU A 193 -7.35 -26.88 30.24
N GLN A 194 -7.81 -27.83 31.06
CA GLN A 194 -7.63 -29.27 30.79
C GLN A 194 -8.36 -29.74 29.51
N GLN A 195 -9.41 -29.04 29.09
CA GLN A 195 -10.12 -29.29 27.83
C GLN A 195 -9.49 -28.56 26.63
N GLY A 196 -8.38 -27.82 26.81
CA GLY A 196 -7.76 -27.01 25.76
C GLY A 196 -8.57 -25.78 25.33
N GLN A 197 -9.62 -25.41 26.07
CA GLN A 197 -10.53 -24.31 25.73
C GLN A 197 -9.96 -22.95 26.18
N LEU A 198 -8.74 -22.65 25.73
CA LEU A 198 -7.93 -21.51 26.17
C LEU A 198 -8.71 -20.18 26.15
N ASN A 199 -9.41 -19.87 25.05
CA ASN A 199 -10.17 -18.64 24.91
C ASN A 199 -11.23 -18.46 26.01
N GLN A 200 -11.95 -19.53 26.35
CA GLN A 200 -13.00 -19.48 27.37
C GLN A 200 -12.40 -19.34 28.78
N ALA A 201 -11.29 -20.02 29.07
CA ALA A 201 -10.58 -19.91 30.34
C ALA A 201 -10.01 -18.49 30.56
N PHE A 202 -9.35 -17.92 29.55
CA PHE A 202 -8.87 -16.53 29.61
C PHE A 202 -10.04 -15.54 29.72
N GLN A 203 -11.13 -15.72 28.96
CA GLN A 203 -12.31 -14.86 29.06
C GLN A 203 -13.01 -14.95 30.43
N GLN A 204 -13.08 -16.13 31.04
CA GLN A 204 -13.61 -16.31 32.40
C GLN A 204 -12.69 -15.66 33.46
N ALA A 205 -11.37 -15.77 33.33
CA ALA A 205 -10.42 -15.10 34.24
C ALA A 205 -10.51 -13.56 34.12
N LEU A 206 -10.56 -13.03 32.90
CA LEU A 206 -10.58 -11.58 32.64
C LEU A 206 -11.92 -10.93 33.02
N SER A 207 -13.02 -11.68 33.04
CA SER A 207 -14.35 -11.18 33.44
C SER A 207 -14.60 -11.21 34.95
N ALA A 208 -13.82 -11.98 35.71
CA ALA A 208 -13.91 -12.03 37.18
C ALA A 208 -13.43 -10.75 37.89
N ALA A 209 -12.84 -9.80 37.15
CA ALA A 209 -12.25 -8.55 37.64
C ALA A 209 -11.09 -8.71 38.66
N ASP A 210 -10.61 -9.94 38.89
CA ASP A 210 -9.48 -10.23 39.77
C ASP A 210 -8.19 -10.58 38.97
N LEU A 211 -7.20 -9.69 39.08
CA LEU A 211 -5.88 -9.86 38.47
C LEU A 211 -5.15 -11.12 38.99
N ASN A 212 -5.45 -11.60 40.21
CA ASN A 212 -4.85 -12.83 40.74
C ASN A 212 -5.29 -14.06 39.93
N LEU A 213 -6.55 -14.11 39.50
CA LEU A 213 -7.11 -15.20 38.72
C LEU A 213 -6.54 -15.21 37.28
N VAL A 214 -6.34 -14.03 36.69
CA VAL A 214 -5.64 -13.87 35.41
C VAL A 214 -4.18 -14.31 35.51
N LEU A 215 -3.48 -13.90 36.57
CA LEU A 215 -2.08 -14.30 36.78
C LEU A 215 -1.93 -15.78 37.11
N TYR A 216 -2.95 -16.41 37.70
CA TYR A 216 -3.01 -17.85 37.89
C TYR A 216 -3.11 -18.59 36.54
N VAL A 217 -3.97 -18.12 35.61
CA VAL A 217 -4.02 -18.69 34.24
C VAL A 217 -2.66 -18.54 33.55
N CYS A 218 -2.05 -17.35 33.61
CA CYS A 218 -0.71 -17.12 33.04
C CYS A 218 0.41 -17.94 33.70
N GLU A 219 0.27 -18.40 34.95
CA GLU A 219 1.24 -19.31 35.60
C GLU A 219 1.01 -20.79 35.28
N THR A 220 -0.23 -21.18 34.96
CA THR A 220 -0.58 -22.57 34.64
C THR A 220 -0.30 -22.98 33.18
N ILE A 221 0.07 -22.03 32.31
CA ILE A 221 0.35 -22.26 30.88
C ILE A 221 1.52 -21.39 30.46
N ASP A 222 2.42 -21.93 29.62
CA ASP A 222 3.48 -21.14 29.00
C ASP A 222 2.91 -20.20 27.91
N SER A 223 3.43 -18.97 27.78
CA SER A 223 2.93 -18.02 26.78
C SER A 223 3.08 -18.56 25.37
N GLN A 224 4.17 -19.28 25.06
CA GLN A 224 4.35 -19.90 23.75
C GLN A 224 3.31 -20.99 23.45
N GLN A 225 2.84 -21.74 24.45
CA GLN A 225 1.78 -22.74 24.23
C GLN A 225 0.43 -22.11 23.86
N VAL A 226 0.17 -20.88 24.32
CA VAL A 226 -1.01 -20.10 23.93
C VAL A 226 -0.82 -19.46 22.54
N PHE A 227 0.36 -18.90 22.28
CA PHE A 227 0.62 -18.03 21.12
C PHE A 227 1.30 -18.70 19.91
N SER A 228 1.80 -19.94 20.00
CA SER A 228 2.39 -20.66 18.86
C SER A 228 1.36 -21.29 17.93
N GLN A 229 0.09 -21.34 18.35
CA GLN A 229 -1.01 -21.92 17.57
C GLN A 229 -1.48 -20.93 16.51
N ASN A 230 -1.62 -21.39 15.26
CA ASN A 230 -2.05 -20.58 14.12
C ASN A 230 -3.32 -21.19 13.50
N PRO A 231 -4.45 -20.47 13.42
CA PRO A 231 -4.68 -19.12 13.96
C PRO A 231 -4.61 -19.07 15.50
N CYS A 232 -4.32 -17.89 16.05
CA CYS A 232 -4.24 -17.70 17.50
C CYS A 232 -5.59 -18.05 18.18
N PRO A 233 -5.61 -18.86 19.26
CA PRO A 233 -6.84 -19.31 19.89
C PRO A 233 -7.54 -18.21 20.68
N LEU A 234 -6.85 -17.11 21.04
CA LEU A 234 -7.44 -15.99 21.76
C LEU A 234 -7.97 -14.93 20.78
N ILE A 235 -9.23 -14.53 20.94
CA ILE A 235 -9.86 -13.49 20.10
C ILE A 235 -9.36 -12.08 20.47
N GLN A 236 -9.34 -11.15 19.51
CA GLN A 236 -8.82 -9.78 19.70
C GLN A 236 -9.36 -9.04 20.94
N PRO A 237 -10.67 -9.11 21.31
CA PRO A 237 -11.16 -8.52 22.57
C PRO A 237 -10.56 -9.15 23.84
N VAL A 238 -10.28 -10.46 23.83
CA VAL A 238 -9.64 -11.19 24.93
C VAL A 238 -8.15 -10.83 25.01
N LEU A 239 -7.47 -10.69 23.87
CA LEU A 239 -6.08 -10.20 23.80
C LEU A 239 -5.94 -8.79 24.37
N LEU A 240 -6.79 -7.84 23.95
CA LEU A 240 -6.73 -6.46 24.43
C LEU A 240 -7.04 -6.36 25.94
N SER A 241 -8.01 -7.12 26.43
CA SER A 241 -8.31 -7.19 27.88
C SER A 241 -7.14 -7.79 28.67
N LEU A 242 -6.50 -8.85 28.16
CA LEU A 242 -5.30 -9.44 28.77
C LEU A 242 -4.15 -8.45 28.83
N ILE A 243 -3.85 -7.79 27.71
CA ILE A 243 -2.82 -6.75 27.60
C ILE A 243 -3.08 -5.60 28.59
N GLN A 244 -4.33 -5.13 28.67
CA GLN A 244 -4.73 -4.08 29.60
C GLN A 244 -4.54 -4.51 31.07
N GLN A 245 -5.07 -5.67 31.46
CA GLN A 245 -5.01 -6.14 32.85
C GLN A 245 -3.57 -6.45 33.30
N LEU A 246 -2.76 -7.13 32.48
CA LEU A 246 -1.35 -7.39 32.80
C LEU A 246 -0.54 -6.09 32.94
N SER A 247 -0.80 -5.07 32.12
CA SER A 247 -0.12 -3.76 32.19
C SER A 247 -0.48 -2.90 33.42
N THR A 248 -1.58 -3.23 34.11
CA THR A 248 -2.17 -2.36 35.16
C THR A 248 -1.28 -2.27 36.40
N ASN A 249 -0.55 -3.33 36.74
CA ASN A 249 0.44 -3.36 37.83
C ASN A 249 1.68 -4.15 37.39
N MET A 250 2.73 -3.46 36.93
CA MET A 250 3.97 -4.09 36.46
C MET A 250 4.96 -4.45 37.59
N ALA A 251 4.70 -4.11 38.85
CA ALA A 251 5.64 -4.31 39.96
C ALA A 251 5.67 -5.75 40.52
N THR A 252 4.65 -6.56 40.24
CA THR A 252 4.55 -7.96 40.69
C THR A 252 4.61 -8.92 39.51
N ARG A 253 5.33 -10.06 39.63
CA ARG A 253 5.45 -11.10 38.58
C ARG A 253 5.83 -10.53 37.21
N SER A 254 6.74 -9.56 37.20
CA SER A 254 7.07 -8.73 36.02
C SER A 254 7.61 -9.54 34.85
N GLU A 255 8.35 -10.62 35.09
CA GLU A 255 8.91 -11.47 34.02
C GLU A 255 7.79 -12.13 33.20
N LEU A 256 6.84 -12.75 33.89
CA LEU A 256 5.68 -13.42 33.31
C LEU A 256 4.80 -12.43 32.53
N LYS A 257 4.53 -11.26 33.12
CA LYS A 257 3.76 -10.18 32.48
C LYS A 257 4.45 -9.68 31.21
N ILE A 258 5.77 -9.47 31.24
CA ILE A 258 6.51 -9.01 30.06
C ILE A 258 6.52 -10.09 28.97
N SER A 259 6.67 -11.38 29.31
CA SER A 259 6.60 -12.48 28.32
C SER A 259 5.22 -12.56 27.65
N TYR A 260 4.15 -12.58 28.45
CA TYR A 260 2.78 -12.58 27.93
C TYR A 260 2.45 -11.30 27.13
N LEU A 261 3.00 -10.14 27.49
CA LEU A 261 2.82 -8.90 26.72
C LEU A 261 3.65 -8.88 25.42
N GLU A 262 4.88 -9.42 25.39
CA GLU A 262 5.68 -9.58 24.17
C GLU A 262 4.93 -10.47 23.16
N ASP A 263 4.42 -11.64 23.60
CA ASP A 263 3.73 -12.58 22.71
C ASP A 263 2.30 -12.14 22.31
N ALA A 264 1.52 -11.55 23.23
CA ALA A 264 0.17 -11.08 22.93
C ALA A 264 0.17 -9.90 21.94
N VAL A 265 1.13 -8.97 22.07
CA VAL A 265 1.25 -7.82 21.15
C VAL A 265 1.67 -8.26 19.74
N MET A 266 2.41 -9.36 19.60
CA MET A 266 2.72 -9.95 18.28
C MET A 266 1.52 -10.63 17.61
N ASN A 267 0.42 -10.87 18.33
CA ASN A 267 -0.80 -11.52 17.83
C ASN A 267 -1.98 -10.54 17.62
N LEU A 268 -1.74 -9.23 17.68
CA LEU A 268 -2.76 -8.21 17.41
C LEU A 268 -2.98 -8.00 15.91
N ASP A 269 -4.23 -8.05 15.47
CA ASP A 269 -4.62 -7.76 14.09
C ASP A 269 -5.30 -6.38 13.97
N HIS A 270 -4.58 -5.46 13.34
CA HIS A 270 -4.97 -4.07 13.10
C HIS A 270 -6.08 -3.97 12.03
N SER A 271 -6.38 -5.07 11.33
CA SER A 271 -7.42 -5.16 10.29
C SER A 271 -8.83 -5.18 10.86
N ASP A 272 -9.02 -5.63 12.10
CA ASP A 272 -10.34 -5.75 12.76
C ASP A 272 -10.97 -4.36 13.04
N PRO A 273 -12.10 -4.00 12.39
CA PRO A 273 -12.74 -2.71 12.58
C PRO A 273 -13.43 -2.56 13.95
N VAL A 274 -13.70 -3.65 14.68
CA VAL A 274 -14.38 -3.58 15.98
C VAL A 274 -13.41 -3.23 17.11
N THR A 275 -12.19 -3.77 17.06
CA THR A 275 -11.20 -3.55 18.11
C THR A 275 -10.25 -2.38 17.86
N ARG A 276 -10.04 -1.93 16.61
CA ARG A 276 -9.10 -0.85 16.24
C ARG A 276 -9.19 0.42 17.12
N ASP A 277 -10.38 0.96 17.32
CA ASP A 277 -10.58 2.20 18.10
C ASP A 277 -10.10 2.02 19.55
N HIS A 278 -10.46 0.90 20.17
CA HIS A 278 -10.08 0.55 21.54
C HIS A 278 -8.59 0.19 21.65
N MET A 279 -8.05 -0.50 20.64
CA MET A 279 -6.65 -0.92 20.54
C MET A 279 -5.71 0.29 20.67
N SER A 280 -5.93 1.36 19.90
CA SER A 280 -5.10 2.57 19.95
C SER A 280 -4.97 3.16 21.37
N SER A 281 -6.09 3.20 22.10
CA SER A 281 -6.16 3.69 23.48
C SER A 281 -5.46 2.73 24.46
N VAL A 282 -5.72 1.43 24.36
CA VAL A 282 -5.11 0.40 25.24
C VAL A 282 -3.59 0.37 25.04
N LEU A 283 -3.09 0.32 23.80
CA LEU A 283 -1.65 0.31 23.52
C LEU A 283 -0.96 1.60 24.00
N SER A 284 -1.60 2.76 23.87
CA SER A 284 -1.08 4.03 24.40
C SER A 284 -1.01 4.04 25.94
N GLN A 285 -2.02 3.48 26.63
CA GLN A 285 -2.02 3.31 28.09
C GLN A 285 -0.93 2.32 28.56
N VAL A 286 -0.82 1.16 27.92
CA VAL A 286 0.22 0.14 28.20
C VAL A 286 1.60 0.75 28.04
N ARG A 287 1.84 1.52 26.97
CA ARG A 287 3.09 2.25 26.71
C ARG A 287 3.43 3.24 27.83
N GLN A 288 2.46 3.96 28.38
CA GLN A 288 2.69 4.86 29.54
C GLN A 288 3.06 4.07 30.81
N LYS A 289 2.36 2.95 31.10
CA LYS A 289 2.67 2.08 32.24
C LYS A 289 4.05 1.44 32.13
N LEU A 290 4.41 0.98 30.93
CA LEU A 290 5.71 0.37 30.65
C LEU A 290 6.86 1.38 30.75
N PHE A 291 6.65 2.63 30.33
CA PHE A 291 7.61 3.72 30.54
C PHE A 291 7.82 4.03 32.03
N ALA A 292 6.74 4.07 32.82
CA ALA A 292 6.84 4.28 34.27
C ALA A 292 7.59 3.13 34.98
N PHE A 293 7.42 1.88 34.52
CA PHE A 293 8.20 0.74 34.98
C PHE A 293 9.69 0.86 34.61
N LEU A 294 10.00 1.26 33.37
CA LEU A 294 11.38 1.45 32.89
C LEU A 294 12.12 2.61 33.58
N GLN A 295 11.40 3.62 34.11
CA GLN A 295 11.98 4.66 34.96
C GLN A 295 12.45 4.10 36.32
N GLN A 296 11.76 3.07 36.83
CA GLN A 296 12.00 2.45 38.14
C GLN A 296 13.04 1.31 38.09
N ASP A 297 12.99 0.42 37.09
CA ASP A 297 14.05 -0.56 36.80
C ASP A 297 14.84 -0.18 35.55
N GLN A 298 16.02 0.41 35.76
CA GLN A 298 16.88 0.90 34.68
C GLN A 298 17.93 -0.12 34.19
N GLN A 299 18.20 -1.19 34.95
CA GLN A 299 19.38 -2.06 34.75
C GLN A 299 19.09 -3.58 34.70
N GLY A 300 17.87 -4.03 35.02
CA GLY A 300 17.51 -5.45 34.92
C GLY A 300 17.52 -6.00 33.49
N PRO A 301 17.63 -7.33 33.30
CA PRO A 301 17.45 -7.96 31.98
C PRO A 301 16.03 -7.74 31.44
N LEU A 302 15.04 -7.66 32.32
CA LEU A 302 13.65 -7.27 32.02
C LEU A 302 13.57 -5.88 31.41
N SER A 303 14.36 -4.93 31.91
CA SER A 303 14.45 -3.57 31.37
C SER A 303 14.93 -3.54 29.90
N LYS A 304 15.62 -4.58 29.41
CA LYS A 304 15.92 -4.75 27.98
C LYS A 304 14.73 -5.29 27.19
N ARG A 305 14.01 -6.29 27.70
CA ARG A 305 12.77 -6.83 27.07
C ARG A 305 11.69 -5.75 26.96
N ALA A 306 11.38 -5.10 28.07
CA ALA A 306 10.44 -3.98 28.15
C ALA A 306 10.80 -2.82 27.20
N ARG A 307 12.09 -2.53 26.98
CA ARG A 307 12.52 -1.52 25.97
C ARG A 307 12.22 -1.93 24.53
N ARG A 308 12.26 -3.22 24.18
CA ARG A 308 11.84 -3.70 22.83
C ARG A 308 10.33 -3.64 22.67
N LEU A 309 9.59 -4.13 23.67
CA LEU A 309 8.13 -4.05 23.71
C LEU A 309 7.64 -2.60 23.56
N MET A 310 8.30 -1.65 24.23
CA MET A 310 8.05 -0.21 24.08
C MET A 310 8.20 0.30 22.63
N MET A 311 9.20 -0.20 21.89
CA MET A 311 9.41 0.14 20.48
C MET A 311 8.38 -0.52 19.56
N MET A 312 8.00 -1.77 19.82
CA MET A 312 6.94 -2.48 19.09
C MET A 312 5.61 -1.75 19.25
N LEU A 313 5.21 -1.44 20.49
CA LEU A 313 4.03 -0.63 20.81
C LEU A 313 4.05 0.76 20.16
N GLN A 314 5.23 1.36 19.93
CA GLN A 314 5.33 2.62 19.22
C GLN A 314 5.01 2.47 17.73
N GLY A 315 5.49 1.41 17.08
CA GLY A 315 5.18 1.12 15.67
C GLY A 315 3.69 0.86 15.43
N LEU A 316 3.05 0.07 16.31
CA LEU A 316 1.63 -0.29 16.22
C LEU A 316 0.67 0.87 16.57
N VAL A 317 1.16 1.95 17.17
CA VAL A 317 0.40 3.18 17.49
C VAL A 317 0.66 4.29 16.45
N SER A 318 1.53 4.05 15.47
CA SER A 318 1.86 5.01 14.40
C SER A 318 1.22 4.69 13.04
N HIS A 319 0.30 3.73 13.00
CA HIS A 319 -0.44 3.24 11.82
C HIS A 319 -1.94 3.14 12.11
#